data_AF-A0A926ARF4-F1
#
_entry.id   AF-A0A926ARF4-F1
#
_cell.length_a   1.000
_cell.length_b   1.000
_cell.length_c   1.000
_cell.angle_alpha   90.00
_cell.angle_beta   90.00
_cell.angle_gamma   90.00
#
_symmetry.space_group_name_H-M   'P 1'
#
loop_
_entity.id
_entity.type
_entity.pdbx_description
1 polymer ?
#
loop_
_entity_poly.entity_id
_entity_poly.type
_entity_poly.pdbx_seq_one_letter_code
_entity_poly.pdbx_strand_id
1 'polypeptide(L)' 'AFLSVNLAVLNFLPIPVLDGGHMVFLLWEAITRRRPSEKIVIGASYIGMAFLLSLMIFVIYLDIGRALKP' A
#
# COMPACT_ATOMS: atom_id res chain seq x y z
N ALA A 1 -22.29 2.32 -5.33
CA ALA A 1 -21.76 3.25 -4.31
C ALA A 1 -20.86 2.54 -3.29
N PHE A 2 -21.30 1.47 -2.62
CA PHE A 2 -20.51 0.79 -1.56
C PHE A 2 -19.13 0.28 -1.98
N LEU A 3 -19.00 -0.32 -3.18
CA LEU A 3 -17.71 -0.84 -3.66
C LEU A 3 -16.68 0.30 -3.84
N SER A 4 -17.12 1.42 -4.42
CA SER A 4 -16.29 2.61 -4.64
C SER A 4 -15.83 3.25 -3.34
N VAL A 5 -16.68 3.26 -2.30
CA VAL A 5 -16.32 3.77 -0.97
C VAL A 5 -15.25 2.88 -0.32
N ASN A 6 -15.40 1.55 -0.38
CA ASN A 6 -14.38 0.64 0.14
C ASN A 6 -13.05 0.78 -0.61
N LEU A 7 -13.08 0.88 -1.94
CA LEU A 7 -11.88 1.10 -2.75
C LEU A 7 -11.21 2.45 -2.46
N ALA A 8 -12.00 3.51 -2.22
CA ALA A 8 -11.47 4.80 -1.82
C ALA A 8 -10.76 4.69 -0.46
N VAL A 9 -11.40 4.08 0.55
CA VAL A 9 -10.80 3.87 1.88
C VAL A 9 -9.51 3.05 1.81
N LEU A 10 -9.48 1.99 1.00
CA LEU A 10 -8.28 1.18 0.79
C LEU A 10 -7.16 1.96 0.10
N ASN A 11 -7.48 2.78 -0.90
CA ASN A 11 -6.48 3.61 -1.58
C ASN A 11 -5.96 4.75 -0.69
N PHE A 12 -6.73 5.25 0.28
CA PHE A 12 -6.26 6.25 1.23
C PHE A 12 -5.27 5.71 2.29
N LEU A 13 -5.08 4.38 2.37
CA LEU A 13 -4.07 3.82 3.26
C LEU A 13 -2.66 4.30 2.88
N PRO A 14 -1.80 4.57 3.87
CA PRO A 14 -0.43 5.06 3.65
C PRO A 14 0.51 3.93 3.21
N ILE A 15 0.16 3.25 2.12
CA ILE A 15 0.93 2.13 1.57
C ILE A 15 1.66 2.64 0.31
N PRO A 16 3.00 2.63 0.29
CA PRO A 16 3.77 2.96 -0.90
C PRO A 16 3.38 1.98 -2.03
N VAL A 17 2.95 2.48 -3.19
CA VAL A 17 2.27 1.81 -4.35
C VAL A 17 0.80 2.19 -4.50
N LEU A 18 0.09 2.50 -3.41
CA LEU A 18 -1.30 2.99 -3.48
C LEU A 18 -1.34 4.52 -3.53
N ASP A 19 -2.45 5.09 -4.01
CA ASP A 19 -2.63 6.55 -4.15
C ASP A 19 -2.41 7.31 -2.82
N GLY A 20 -2.78 6.69 -1.69
CA GLY A 20 -2.57 7.22 -0.34
C GLY A 20 -1.10 7.26 0.09
N GLY A 21 -0.24 6.38 -0.45
CA GLY A 21 1.20 6.47 -0.26
C GLY A 21 1.78 7.73 -0.90
N HIS A 22 1.29 8.11 -2.09
CA HIS A 22 1.63 9.38 -2.73
C HIS A 22 1.15 10.58 -1.95
N MET A 23 -0.06 10.50 -1.35
CA MET A 23 -0.57 11.53 -0.47
C MET A 23 0.33 11.75 0.76
N VAL A 24 0.92 10.70 1.33
CA VAL A 24 1.90 10.83 2.43
C VAL A 24 3.15 11.59 2.00
N PHE A 25 3.67 11.32 0.80
CA PHE A 25 4.81 12.08 0.26
C PHE A 25 4.48 13.55 0.01
N LEU A 26 3.26 13.85 -0.44
CA LEU A 26 2.78 15.21 -0.63
C LEU A 26 2.57 15.94 0.71
N LEU A 27 2.02 15.27 1.72
CA LEU A 27 1.92 15.80 3.08
C LEU A 27 3.30 16.05 3.69
N TRP A 28 4.24 15.14 3.48
CA TRP A 28 5.63 15.32 3.86
C TRP A 28 6.24 16.55 3.17
N GLU A 29 6.03 16.72 1.85
CA GLU A 29 6.50 17.90 1.12
C GLU A 29 5.85 19.19 1.65
N ALA A 30 4.55 19.15 1.97
CA ALA A 30 3.83 20.31 2.51
C ALA A 30 4.35 20.74 3.89
N ILE A 31 4.68 19.79 4.77
CA ILE A 31 5.21 20.05 6.11
C ILE A 31 6.68 20.46 6.04
N THR A 32 7.50 19.68 5.33
CA THR A 32 8.96 19.85 5.29
C THR A 32 9.41 20.89 4.27
N ARG A 33 8.51 21.36 3.38
CA ARG A 33 8.77 22.22 2.21
C ARG A 33 9.92 21.73 1.32
N ARG A 34 10.19 20.42 1.36
CA ARG A 34 11.29 19.79 0.63
C ARG A 34 10.73 18.57 -0.09
N ARG A 35 11.02 18.50 -1.39
CA ARG A 35 10.67 17.34 -2.19
C ARG A 35 11.40 16.11 -1.66
N PRO A 36 10.69 15.00 -1.38
CA PRO A 36 11.36 13.75 -1.08
C PRO A 36 12.26 13.37 -2.25
N SER A 37 13.47 12.90 -1.95
CA SER A 37 14.40 12.53 -3.00
C SER A 37 13.86 11.33 -3.77
N GLU A 38 14.15 11.28 -5.07
CA GLU A 38 13.69 10.20 -5.96
C GLU A 38 14.08 8.81 -5.43
N LYS A 39 15.26 8.71 -4.81
CA LYS A 39 15.73 7.48 -4.15
C LYS A 39 14.83 7.03 -2.99
N ILE A 40 14.30 7.96 -2.20
CA ILE A 40 13.40 7.65 -1.07
C ILE A 40 12.06 7.16 -1.62
N VAL A 41 11.51 7.84 -2.64
CA VAL A 41 10.24 7.47 -3.25
C VAL A 41 10.34 6.07 -3.88
N ILE A 42 11.39 5.82 -4.68
CA ILE A 42 11.63 4.52 -5.29
C ILE A 42 11.84 3.43 -4.23
N GLY A 43 12.67 3.70 -3.22
CA GLY A 43 12.93 2.75 -2.13
C GLY A 43 11.68 2.39 -1.35
N ALA A 44 10.87 3.39 -0.97
CA ALA A 44 9.61 3.18 -0.27
C ALA A 44 8.63 2.39 -1.13
N SER A 45 8.50 2.70 -2.42
CA SER A 45 7.64 1.97 -3.36
C SER A 45 8.05 0.50 -3.48
N TYR A 46 9.34 0.18 -3.59
CA TYR A 46 9.80 -1.21 -3.61
C TYR A 46 9.49 -1.94 -2.30
N ILE A 47 9.70 -1.30 -1.15
CA ILE A 47 9.37 -1.87 0.16
C ILE A 47 7.86 -2.15 0.26
N GLY A 48 7.03 -1.18 -0.13
CA GLY A 48 5.58 -1.30 -0.13
C GLY A 48 5.10 -2.42 -1.07
N MET A 49 5.68 -2.51 -2.27
CA MET A 49 5.39 -3.58 -3.22
C MET A 49 5.77 -4.96 -2.67
N ALA A 50 6.97 -5.11 -2.11
CA ALA A 50 7.41 -6.37 -1.52
C ALA A 50 6.52 -6.79 -0.35
N PHE A 51 6.12 -5.85 0.50
CA PHE A 51 5.18 -6.08 1.60
C PHE A 51 3.81 -6.54 1.10
N LEU A 52 3.23 -5.85 0.12
CA LEU A 52 1.93 -6.20 -0.49
C LEU A 52 1.96 -7.58 -1.13
N LEU A 53 2.99 -7.90 -1.90
CA LEU A 53 3.15 -9.22 -2.52
C LEU A 53 3.28 -10.32 -1.47
N SER A 54 4.04 -10.07 -0.40
CA SER A 54 4.19 -11.02 0.71
C SER A 54 2.86 -11.25 1.42
N LEU A 55 2.09 -10.18 1.67
CA LEU A 55 0.76 -10.27 2.27
C LEU A 55 -0.20 -11.05 1.36
N MET A 56 -0.17 -10.79 0.05
CA MET A 56 -1.00 -11.49 -0.93
C MET A 56 -0.72 -13.00 -0.91
N ILE A 57 0.56 -13.39 -0.96
CA ILE A 57 0.97 -14.80 -0.87
C ILE A 57 0.54 -15.41 0.47
N PHE A 58 0.73 -14.68 1.57
CA PHE A 58 0.33 -15.14 2.90
C PHE A 58 -1.17 -15.39 3.02
N VAL A 59 -1.99 -14.46 2.53
CA VAL A 59 -3.45 -14.59 2.52
C VAL A 59 -3.87 -15.77 1.63
N ILE A 60 -3.30 -15.90 0.44
CA ILE A 60 -3.56 -17.04 -0.46
C ILE A 60 -3.23 -18.36 0.25
N TYR A 61 -2.09 -18.45 0.94
CA TYR A 61 -1.69 -19.64 1.69
C TYR A 61 -2.70 -19.97 2.80
N LEU A 62 -3.12 -18.98 3.58
CA LEU A 62 -4.14 -19.15 4.62
C LEU A 62 -5.48 -19.61 4.04
N ASP A 63 -5.89 -19.02 2.92
CA ASP A 63 -7.18 -19.31 2.29
C ASP A 63 -7.19 -20.73 1.71
N ILE A 64 -6.10 -21.16 1.06
CA ILE A 64 -5.91 -22.55 0.62
C ILE A 64 -5.96 -23.52 1.80
N GLY A 65 -5.23 -23.22 2.89
CA GLY A 65 -5.23 -24.06 4.08
C GLY A 65 -6.62 -24.17 4.74
N ARG A 66 -7.41 -23.10 4.67
CA ARG A 66 -8.80 -23.10 5.13
C ARG A 66 -9.73 -23.86 4.20
N ALA A 67 -9.57 -23.71 2.89
CA ALA A 67 -10.39 -24.39 1.88
C ALA A 67 -10.14 -25.91 1.83
N LEU A 68 -8.94 -26.36 2.22
CA LEU A 68 -8.58 -27.77 2.29
C LEU A 68 -8.99 -28.45 3.61
N LYS A 69 -9.44 -27.70 4.62
CA LYS A 69 -10.03 -28.30 5.82
C LYS A 69 -11.45 -28.81 5.48
N PRO A 70 -11.75 -30.11 5.71
CA PRO A 70 -13.09 -30.65 5.50
C PRO A 70 -14.13 -30.02 6.44
#